data_AF-A0A172U6Y4-F1
#
_entry.id   AF-A0A172U6Y4-F1
#
_cell.length_a   1.000
_cell.length_b   1.000
_cell.length_c   1.000
_cell.angle_alpha   90.00
_cell.angle_beta   90.00
_cell.angle_gamma   90.00
#
_symmetry.space_group_name_H-M   'P 1'
#
loop_
_entity.id
_entity.type
_entity.pdbx_description
1 polymer ?
#
loop_
_entity_poly.entity_id
_entity_poly.type
_entity_poly.pdbx_seq_one_letter_code
_entity_poly.pdbx_strand_id
1 'polypeptide(L)'
;MGVNDDLSIYDFTVGKSEWYGWTIPQSHYDAFVENSVRVEELPAGFRLFKLTKGEAPADPKYGITPWWSSVMPFKEDREGALGRFEQAKLNKIDMSAMVRYMSAVPIDWNALDNYIEITLKVQAAGFWGKYSPQKKWSDPRKRDLGVEMNRGRPAPSARSMGIKDAVLPNELGALEAWQFYIPGLQEEHISRQQRIISAHDMVALREYFFG
;
A
#
# COMPACT_ATOMS: atom_id res chain seq x y z
N MET A 1 -17.79 -8.94 17.25
CA MET A 1 -17.13 -7.69 17.67
C MET A 1 -16.25 -7.29 16.49
N GLY A 2 -16.42 -6.08 15.97
CA GLY A 2 -15.59 -5.58 14.88
C GLY A 2 -14.27 -5.01 15.41
N VAL A 3 -13.43 -4.55 14.49
CA VAL A 3 -12.16 -3.91 14.81
C VAL A 3 -12.37 -2.40 14.81
N ASN A 4 -12.03 -1.73 15.91
CA ASN A 4 -12.26 -0.30 16.11
C ASN A 4 -13.75 0.08 15.97
N ASP A 5 -14.64 -0.71 16.58
CA ASP A 5 -16.05 -0.31 16.72
C ASP A 5 -16.11 1.08 17.40
N ASP A 6 -17.00 1.95 16.91
CA ASP A 6 -17.18 3.35 17.37
C ASP A 6 -15.98 4.30 17.14
N LEU A 7 -15.05 3.96 16.22
CA LEU A 7 -13.93 4.83 15.86
C LEU A 7 -14.42 6.22 15.40
N SER A 8 -13.85 7.26 15.98
CA SER A 8 -14.13 8.65 15.63
C SER A 8 -12.92 9.33 15.02
N ILE A 9 -13.12 10.43 14.29
CA ILE A 9 -12.00 11.22 13.77
C ILE A 9 -11.14 11.83 14.89
N TYR A 10 -11.71 12.04 16.07
CA TYR A 10 -10.98 12.56 17.24
C TYR A 10 -10.00 11.53 17.82
N ASP A 11 -10.14 10.26 17.46
CA ASP A 11 -9.18 9.21 17.80
C ASP A 11 -7.93 9.25 16.91
N PHE A 12 -7.95 10.01 15.81
CA PHE A 12 -6.77 10.22 14.97
C PHE A 12 -5.80 11.21 15.61
N THR A 13 -5.16 10.81 16.71
CA THR A 13 -4.24 11.64 17.48
C THR A 13 -2.93 10.93 17.73
N VAL A 14 -1.83 11.70 17.75
CA VAL A 14 -0.49 11.16 18.00
C VAL A 14 -0.39 10.66 19.44
N GLY A 15 0.13 9.45 19.60
CA GLY A 15 0.29 8.80 20.90
C GLY A 15 -0.55 7.53 21.03
N LYS A 16 -0.65 7.05 22.27
CA LYS A 16 -1.39 5.84 22.61
C LYS A 16 -2.86 6.19 22.81
N SER A 17 -3.75 5.47 22.14
CA SER A 17 -5.19 5.56 22.41
C SER A 17 -5.51 4.92 23.76
N GLU A 18 -6.25 5.64 24.60
CA GLU A 18 -6.73 5.11 25.88
C GLU A 18 -7.81 4.04 25.68
N TRP A 19 -8.69 4.24 24.70
CA TRP A 19 -9.82 3.34 24.42
C TRP A 19 -9.40 2.08 23.67
N TYR A 20 -8.51 2.22 22.67
CA TYR A 20 -8.16 1.10 21.79
C TYR A 20 -6.78 0.49 22.07
N GLY A 21 -5.95 1.14 22.88
CA GLY A 21 -4.63 0.64 23.29
C GLY A 21 -3.53 0.65 22.22
N TRP A 22 -3.87 0.85 20.93
CA TRP A 22 -2.90 1.04 19.86
C TRP A 22 -2.25 2.44 19.90
N THR A 23 -1.17 2.64 19.13
CA THR A 23 -0.38 3.88 19.13
C THR A 23 -0.18 4.40 17.72
N ILE A 24 -0.48 5.70 17.50
CA ILE A 24 -0.18 6.41 16.26
C ILE A 24 1.14 7.18 16.42
N PRO A 25 2.21 6.80 15.71
CA PRO A 25 3.43 7.59 15.63
C PRO A 25 3.21 8.93 14.92
N GLN A 26 3.98 9.95 15.30
CA GLN A 26 3.96 11.26 14.62
C GLN A 26 4.13 11.13 13.10
N SER A 27 5.05 10.27 12.66
CA SER A 27 5.30 10.04 11.22
C SER A 27 4.12 9.45 10.47
N HIS A 28 3.20 8.75 11.13
CA HIS A 28 1.98 8.21 10.53
C HIS A 28 0.89 9.27 10.43
N TYR A 29 0.82 10.15 11.43
CA TYR A 29 -0.07 11.31 11.43
C TYR A 29 0.32 12.30 10.32
N ASP A 30 1.62 12.66 10.26
CA ASP A 30 2.18 13.59 9.26
C ASP A 30 2.14 13.05 7.83
N ALA A 31 1.89 11.75 7.66
CA ALA A 31 1.87 11.11 6.37
C ALA A 31 0.63 11.51 5.55
N PHE A 32 -0.47 11.84 6.23
CA PHE A 32 -1.68 12.33 5.59
C PHE A 32 -1.58 13.83 5.29
N VAL A 33 -2.25 14.24 4.21
CA VAL A 33 -2.52 15.66 3.93
C VAL A 33 -3.45 16.18 5.01
N GLU A 34 -3.14 17.38 5.52
CA GLU A 34 -3.93 18.07 6.54
C GLU A 34 -5.41 18.15 6.13
N ASN A 35 -6.31 17.89 7.09
CA ASN A 35 -7.77 17.93 6.90
C ASN A 35 -8.33 16.97 5.83
N SER A 36 -7.58 15.96 5.38
CA SER A 36 -8.06 14.94 4.44
C SER A 36 -8.62 13.69 5.10
N VAL A 37 -8.29 13.47 6.39
CA VAL A 37 -8.57 12.23 7.10
C VAL A 37 -10.00 12.19 7.60
N ARG A 38 -10.70 11.08 7.38
CA ARG A 38 -12.00 10.77 7.96
C ARG A 38 -12.09 9.30 8.35
N VAL A 39 -13.05 8.95 9.19
CA VAL A 39 -13.32 7.54 9.50
C VAL A 39 -14.19 6.94 8.41
N GLU A 40 -13.85 5.72 7.99
CA GLU A 40 -14.66 4.90 7.10
C GLU A 40 -14.81 3.51 7.70
N GLU A 41 -16.02 2.98 7.63
CA GLU A 41 -16.34 1.60 8.01
C GLU A 41 -16.20 0.66 6.81
N LEU A 42 -15.55 -0.47 7.05
CA LEU A 42 -15.29 -1.51 6.07
C LEU A 42 -16.04 -2.78 6.49
N PRO A 43 -16.94 -3.30 5.64
CA PRO A 43 -17.67 -4.51 5.96
C PRO A 43 -16.75 -5.73 5.99
N ALA A 44 -17.18 -6.79 6.68
CA ALA A 44 -16.56 -8.10 6.52
C ALA A 44 -16.58 -8.51 5.03
N GLY A 45 -15.52 -9.17 4.57
CA GLY A 45 -15.29 -9.49 3.17
C GLY A 45 -14.62 -8.39 2.36
N PHE A 46 -14.40 -7.19 2.93
CA PHE A 46 -13.67 -6.13 2.23
C PHE A 46 -12.22 -6.56 1.99
N ARG A 47 -11.75 -6.34 0.75
CA ARG A 47 -10.42 -6.76 0.28
C ARG A 47 -9.46 -5.58 0.27
N LEU A 48 -8.33 -5.75 0.95
CA LEU A 48 -7.28 -4.75 1.08
C LEU A 48 -5.98 -5.32 0.52
N PHE A 49 -5.19 -4.47 -0.13
CA PHE A 49 -3.89 -4.85 -0.65
C PHE A 49 -2.81 -3.86 -0.25
N LYS A 50 -1.57 -4.33 -0.36
CA LYS A 50 -0.38 -3.49 -0.37
C LYS A 50 0.68 -4.12 -1.26
N LEU A 51 1.58 -3.29 -1.77
CA LEU A 51 2.84 -3.77 -2.30
C LEU A 51 3.94 -3.65 -1.25
N THR A 52 4.75 -4.70 -1.08
CA THR A 52 5.83 -4.71 -0.08
C THR A 52 7.05 -5.48 -0.55
N LYS A 53 8.18 -5.22 0.11
CA LYS A 53 9.31 -6.14 0.11
C LYS A 53 8.94 -7.36 0.95
N GLY A 54 8.98 -8.56 0.37
CA GLY A 54 8.72 -9.82 1.10
C GLY A 54 7.24 -10.09 1.38
N GLU A 55 6.94 -10.75 2.50
CA GLU A 55 5.65 -11.40 2.77
C GLU A 55 4.69 -10.61 3.70
N ALA A 56 5.06 -9.38 4.10
CA ALA A 56 4.33 -8.57 5.09
C ALA A 56 3.85 -9.37 6.32
N PRO A 57 4.76 -9.99 7.09
CA PRO A 57 4.39 -10.75 8.29
C PRO A 57 3.76 -9.82 9.34
N ALA A 58 3.02 -10.42 10.29
CA ALA A 58 2.61 -9.69 11.48
C ALA A 58 3.84 -9.14 12.22
N ASP A 59 3.74 -7.89 12.62
CA ASP A 59 4.71 -7.19 13.43
C ASP A 59 4.35 -7.36 14.92
N PRO A 60 5.30 -7.69 15.82
CA PRO A 60 5.00 -7.91 17.24
C PRO A 60 4.40 -6.69 17.96
N LYS A 61 4.64 -5.47 17.45
CA LYS A 61 4.15 -4.21 18.01
C LYS A 61 2.83 -3.78 17.40
N TYR A 62 2.64 -4.00 16.10
CA TYR A 62 1.46 -3.51 15.38
C TYR A 62 0.43 -4.59 15.04
N GLY A 63 0.75 -5.87 15.22
CA GLY A 63 0.00 -6.95 14.61
C GLY A 63 0.13 -6.88 13.10
N ILE A 64 -0.98 -6.83 12.41
CA ILE A 64 -0.98 -6.55 10.97
C ILE A 64 -0.63 -5.07 10.76
N THR A 65 0.27 -4.80 9.81
CA THR A 65 0.58 -3.42 9.39
C THR A 65 -0.70 -2.62 9.16
N PRO A 66 -0.81 -1.37 9.63
CA PRO A 66 -2.07 -0.62 9.54
C PRO A 66 -2.31 0.00 8.16
N TRP A 67 -1.31 0.03 7.28
CA TRP A 67 -1.36 0.73 5.99
C TRP A 67 -1.85 -0.16 4.86
N TRP A 68 -2.99 0.21 4.27
CA TRP A 68 -3.66 -0.57 3.22
C TRP A 68 -4.32 0.30 2.15
N SER A 69 -4.45 -0.24 0.94
CA SER A 69 -5.28 0.28 -0.13
C SER A 69 -6.40 -0.71 -0.45
N SER A 70 -7.49 -0.26 -1.08
CA SER A 70 -8.59 -1.15 -1.48
C SER A 70 -8.25 -1.95 -2.73
N VAL A 71 -8.65 -3.23 -2.79
CA VAL A 71 -8.46 -4.04 -4.00
C VAL A 71 -9.38 -3.58 -5.12
N MET A 72 -10.63 -3.31 -4.76
CA MET A 72 -11.64 -2.75 -5.65
C MET A 72 -11.69 -1.23 -5.50
N PRO A 73 -12.24 -0.49 -6.49
CA PRO A 73 -12.52 0.94 -6.33
C PRO A 73 -13.27 1.23 -5.03
N PHE A 74 -12.81 2.22 -4.28
CA PHE A 74 -13.43 2.67 -3.04
C PHE A 74 -13.37 4.19 -2.92
N LYS A 75 -14.55 4.82 -2.84
CA LYS A 75 -14.71 6.28 -2.70
C LYS A 75 -13.86 7.04 -3.72
N GLU A 76 -12.85 7.79 -3.26
CA GLU A 76 -11.95 8.57 -4.12
C GLU A 76 -10.90 7.74 -4.85
N ASP A 77 -10.49 6.57 -4.33
CA ASP A 77 -9.63 5.64 -5.07
C ASP A 77 -10.49 4.87 -6.07
N ARG A 78 -10.60 5.40 -7.29
CA ARG A 78 -11.44 4.83 -8.35
C ARG A 78 -10.83 3.63 -9.05
N GLU A 79 -9.59 3.26 -8.73
CA GLU A 79 -8.88 2.18 -9.42
C GLU A 79 -8.73 0.94 -8.53
N GLY A 80 -8.37 1.11 -7.25
CA GLY A 80 -8.01 -0.02 -6.40
C GLY A 80 -6.77 -0.76 -6.93
N ALA A 81 -6.56 -2.01 -6.52
CA ALA A 81 -5.51 -2.86 -7.08
C ALA A 81 -5.79 -3.23 -8.54
N LEU A 82 -7.05 -3.57 -8.84
CA LEU A 82 -7.46 -4.06 -10.15
C LEU A 82 -7.23 -3.02 -11.25
N GLY A 83 -7.70 -1.79 -11.03
CA GLY A 83 -7.49 -0.69 -11.98
C GLY A 83 -6.00 -0.36 -12.15
N ARG A 84 -5.22 -0.37 -11.07
CA ARG A 84 -3.76 -0.16 -11.15
C ARG A 84 -3.07 -1.25 -11.96
N PHE A 85 -3.50 -2.51 -11.86
CA PHE A 85 -3.02 -3.59 -12.71
C PHE A 85 -3.38 -3.36 -14.19
N GLU A 86 -4.62 -2.95 -14.48
CA GLU A 86 -5.05 -2.64 -15.85
C GLU A 86 -4.28 -1.46 -16.45
N GLN A 87 -4.06 -0.39 -15.67
CA GLN A 87 -3.23 0.75 -16.07
C GLN A 87 -1.79 0.32 -16.35
N ALA A 88 -1.20 -0.52 -15.50
CA ALA A 88 0.15 -1.03 -15.72
C ALA A 88 0.26 -1.77 -17.07
N LYS A 89 -0.71 -2.63 -17.36
CA LYS A 89 -0.81 -3.34 -18.66
C LYS A 89 -0.93 -2.38 -19.84
N LEU A 90 -1.80 -1.37 -19.76
CA LEU A 90 -1.98 -0.38 -20.83
C LEU A 90 -0.72 0.43 -21.10
N ASN A 91 -0.03 0.83 -20.03
CA ASN A 91 1.21 1.60 -20.09
C ASN A 91 2.46 0.75 -20.35
N LYS A 92 2.31 -0.58 -20.49
CA LYS A 92 3.41 -1.54 -20.71
C LYS A 92 4.51 -1.47 -19.64
N ILE A 93 4.09 -1.27 -18.39
CA ILE A 93 4.95 -1.30 -17.20
C ILE A 93 4.44 -2.34 -16.21
N ASP A 94 5.25 -2.68 -15.21
CA ASP A 94 4.80 -3.56 -14.13
C ASP A 94 3.91 -2.83 -13.10
N MET A 95 3.16 -3.60 -12.31
CA MET A 95 2.27 -3.07 -11.28
C MET A 95 3.03 -2.33 -10.19
N SER A 96 4.24 -2.78 -9.86
CA SER A 96 5.15 -2.11 -8.92
C SER A 96 5.42 -0.66 -9.34
N ALA A 97 5.76 -0.45 -10.61
CA ALA A 97 6.01 0.85 -11.21
C ALA A 97 4.72 1.71 -11.25
N MET A 98 3.59 1.13 -11.66
CA MET A 98 2.33 1.86 -11.73
C MET A 98 1.87 2.34 -10.34
N VAL A 99 2.01 1.52 -9.29
CA VAL A 99 1.62 1.89 -7.93
C VAL A 99 2.42 3.10 -7.41
N ARG A 100 3.64 3.36 -7.89
CA ARG A 100 4.46 4.53 -7.47
C ARG A 100 3.84 5.87 -7.81
N TYR A 101 3.03 5.95 -8.86
CA TYR A 101 2.30 7.18 -9.19
C TYR A 101 1.22 7.50 -8.15
N MET A 102 0.71 6.47 -7.48
CA MET A 102 -0.40 6.50 -6.51
C MET A 102 0.03 6.13 -5.08
N SER A 103 1.34 6.06 -4.80
CA SER A 103 1.88 5.66 -3.50
C SER A 103 2.93 6.65 -3.06
N ALA A 104 2.76 7.16 -1.84
CA ALA A 104 3.66 8.11 -1.20
C ALA A 104 4.76 7.39 -0.40
N VAL A 105 5.48 6.45 -1.03
CA VAL A 105 6.61 5.75 -0.40
C VAL A 105 7.84 5.85 -1.29
N PRO A 106 8.96 6.44 -0.81
CA PRO A 106 10.22 6.51 -1.54
C PRO A 106 10.71 5.12 -2.02
N ILE A 107 11.40 5.09 -3.17
CA ILE A 107 11.87 3.84 -3.78
C ILE A 107 12.85 3.10 -2.88
N ASP A 108 13.67 3.84 -2.13
CA ASP A 108 14.67 3.29 -1.22
C ASP A 108 14.12 2.82 0.13
N TRP A 109 12.85 3.09 0.43
CA TRP A 109 12.18 2.60 1.65
C TRP A 109 11.51 1.25 1.46
N ASN A 110 10.83 1.07 0.33
CA ASN A 110 10.13 -0.16 0.00
C ASN A 110 10.25 -0.37 -1.49
N ALA A 111 10.68 -1.54 -1.93
CA ALA A 111 10.85 -1.85 -3.35
C ALA A 111 9.51 -2.11 -4.07
N LEU A 112 8.44 -2.43 -3.32
CA LEU A 112 7.13 -2.85 -3.85
C LEU A 112 7.23 -4.11 -4.73
N ASP A 113 8.03 -5.09 -4.29
CA ASP A 113 8.36 -6.29 -5.08
C ASP A 113 7.20 -7.29 -5.17
N ASN A 114 6.35 -7.34 -4.13
CA ASN A 114 5.31 -8.35 -3.96
C ASN A 114 3.94 -7.72 -3.70
N TYR A 115 2.93 -8.27 -4.37
CA TYR A 115 1.52 -8.04 -4.09
C TYR A 115 1.05 -8.91 -2.94
N ILE A 116 0.53 -8.27 -1.89
CA ILE A 116 -0.07 -8.93 -0.73
C ILE A 116 -1.51 -8.45 -0.62
N GLU A 117 -2.42 -9.41 -0.46
CA GLU A 117 -3.83 -9.14 -0.24
C GLU A 117 -4.34 -9.83 1.02
N ILE A 118 -5.21 -9.11 1.72
CA ILE A 118 -5.98 -9.60 2.86
C ILE A 118 -7.47 -9.37 2.62
N THR A 119 -8.28 -10.25 3.19
CA THR A 119 -9.73 -10.07 3.28
C THR A 119 -10.11 -9.92 4.75
N LEU A 120 -10.89 -8.90 5.09
CA LEU A 120 -11.39 -8.72 6.44
C LEU A 120 -12.39 -9.84 6.78
N LYS A 121 -12.17 -10.57 7.88
CA LYS A 121 -13.11 -11.59 8.40
C LYS A 121 -14.24 -10.97 9.21
N VAL A 122 -14.01 -9.80 9.76
CA VAL A 122 -14.95 -9.02 10.59
C VAL A 122 -15.07 -7.61 10.03
N GLN A 123 -16.09 -6.87 10.43
CA GLN A 123 -16.15 -5.43 10.16
C GLN A 123 -14.94 -4.73 10.80
N ALA A 124 -14.41 -3.70 10.15
CA ALA A 124 -13.36 -2.85 10.72
C ALA A 124 -13.63 -1.39 10.39
N ALA A 125 -13.28 -0.48 11.30
CA ALA A 125 -13.19 0.94 11.00
C ALA A 125 -11.72 1.38 10.92
N GLY A 126 -11.44 2.33 10.04
CA GLY A 126 -10.12 2.91 9.88
C GLY A 126 -10.17 4.33 9.36
N PHE A 127 -9.01 4.97 9.37
CA PHE A 127 -8.85 6.34 8.89
C PHE A 127 -8.54 6.31 7.40
N TRP A 128 -9.38 6.95 6.60
CA TRP A 128 -9.25 7.09 5.16
C TRP A 128 -8.85 8.53 4.83
N GLY A 129 -7.79 8.70 4.06
CA GLY A 129 -7.27 10.03 3.75
C GLY A 129 -6.30 10.05 2.59
N LYS A 130 -6.03 11.25 2.10
CA LYS A 130 -5.05 11.51 1.05
C LYS A 130 -3.66 11.61 1.67
N TYR A 131 -2.69 10.97 1.05
CA TYR A 131 -1.30 11.05 1.49
C TYR A 131 -0.56 12.22 0.89
N SER A 132 0.37 12.77 1.68
CA SER A 132 1.31 13.78 1.22
C SER A 132 2.27 13.16 0.21
N PRO A 133 2.39 13.71 -1.00
CA PRO A 133 3.36 13.22 -1.98
C PRO A 133 4.78 13.21 -1.41
N GLN A 134 5.58 12.26 -1.88
CA GLN A 134 6.94 12.06 -1.38
C GLN A 134 7.95 12.25 -2.51
N LYS A 135 9.16 12.69 -2.15
CA LYS A 135 10.28 12.66 -3.09
C LYS A 135 10.54 11.21 -3.50
N LYS A 136 10.89 11.01 -4.77
CA LYS A 136 11.26 9.72 -5.35
C LYS A 136 12.27 8.94 -4.52
N TRP A 137 13.19 9.67 -3.89
CA TRP A 137 14.24 9.15 -3.02
C TRP A 137 14.22 9.87 -1.68
N SER A 138 14.37 9.12 -0.60
CA SER A 138 14.64 9.71 0.71
C SER A 138 16.09 10.17 0.83
N ASP A 139 17.02 9.43 0.21
CA ASP A 139 18.44 9.81 0.11
C ASP A 139 18.66 10.81 -1.04
N PRO A 140 19.09 12.05 -0.77
CA PRO A 140 19.30 13.08 -1.81
C PRO A 140 20.46 12.77 -2.77
N ARG A 141 21.30 11.76 -2.46
CA ARG A 141 22.40 11.32 -3.32
C ARG A 141 21.92 10.41 -4.46
N LYS A 142 20.75 9.80 -4.31
CA LYS A 142 20.15 8.94 -5.35
C LYS A 142 19.40 9.78 -6.36
N ARG A 143 19.64 9.54 -7.65
CA ARG A 143 19.06 10.33 -8.74
C ARG A 143 18.59 9.48 -9.91
N ASP A 144 19.34 8.42 -10.25
CA ASP A 144 19.05 7.58 -11.40
C ASP A 144 18.61 6.17 -10.99
N LEU A 145 17.39 5.79 -11.40
CA LEU A 145 16.78 4.50 -11.05
C LEU A 145 17.55 3.33 -11.67
N GLY A 146 18.03 3.47 -12.91
CA GLY A 146 18.77 2.42 -13.60
C GLY A 146 20.12 2.14 -12.94
N VAL A 147 20.85 3.20 -12.57
CA VAL A 147 22.14 3.11 -11.86
C VAL A 147 21.96 2.51 -10.47
N GLU A 148 20.98 2.97 -9.70
CA GLU A 148 20.77 2.49 -8.33
C GLU A 148 20.24 1.05 -8.29
N MET A 149 19.45 0.60 -9.27
CA MET A 149 19.00 -0.80 -9.35
C MET A 149 20.04 -1.77 -9.90
N ASN A 150 21.02 -1.28 -10.67
CA ASN A 150 22.12 -2.10 -11.19
C ASN A 150 23.29 -2.26 -10.21
N ARG A 151 23.32 -1.50 -9.11
CA ARG A 151 24.29 -1.71 -8.03
C ARG A 151 23.92 -2.97 -7.23
N GLY A 152 24.48 -4.11 -7.64
CA GLY A 152 24.56 -5.32 -6.81
C GLY A 152 23.46 -6.38 -6.99
N ARG A 153 22.63 -6.33 -8.05
CA ARG A 153 21.73 -7.44 -8.41
C ARG A 153 22.11 -8.00 -9.80
N PRO A 154 22.21 -9.34 -9.97
CA PRO A 154 22.31 -9.93 -11.30
C PRO A 154 21.06 -9.55 -12.11
N ALA A 155 21.24 -9.33 -13.42
CA ALA A 155 20.14 -8.97 -14.31
C ALA A 155 19.00 -10.01 -14.20
N PRO A 156 17.73 -9.58 -14.10
CA PRO A 156 16.62 -10.52 -14.03
C PRO A 156 16.58 -11.37 -15.31
N SER A 157 16.53 -12.70 -15.14
CA SER A 157 16.61 -13.71 -16.21
C SER A 157 15.28 -13.97 -16.92
N ALA A 158 14.34 -13.04 -16.87
CA ALA A 158 13.07 -13.12 -17.58
C ALA A 158 12.82 -11.80 -18.32
N ARG A 159 12.10 -11.85 -19.45
CA ARG A 159 11.56 -10.67 -20.14
C ARG A 159 10.51 -9.97 -19.26
N SER A 160 10.90 -9.42 -18.12
CA SER A 160 10.03 -8.58 -17.30
C SER A 160 10.07 -7.16 -17.85
N MET A 161 8.92 -6.64 -18.30
CA MET A 161 8.71 -5.20 -18.53
C MET A 161 8.85 -4.52 -17.16
N GLY A 162 10.05 -4.08 -16.83
CA GLY A 162 10.41 -3.70 -15.47
C GLY A 162 10.25 -2.21 -15.24
N ILE A 163 10.34 -1.78 -13.98
CA ILE A 163 10.45 -0.37 -13.59
C ILE A 163 11.52 0.44 -14.35
N LYS A 164 12.51 -0.21 -14.98
CA LYS A 164 13.52 0.41 -15.86
C LYS A 164 12.92 1.00 -17.15
N ASP A 165 11.80 0.45 -17.59
CA ASP A 165 11.05 0.92 -18.76
C ASP A 165 10.04 2.02 -18.37
N ALA A 166 9.81 2.23 -17.07
CA ALA A 166 8.90 3.24 -16.55
C ALA A 166 9.64 4.54 -16.21
N VAL A 167 9.23 5.65 -16.85
CA VAL A 167 9.70 7.00 -16.47
C VAL A 167 8.95 7.45 -15.21
N LEU A 168 9.40 7.00 -14.04
CA LEU A 168 8.77 7.39 -12.78
C LEU A 168 8.93 8.88 -12.49
N PRO A 169 7.91 9.56 -11.93
CA PRO A 169 7.97 10.98 -11.59
C PRO A 169 8.98 11.23 -10.46
N ASN A 170 9.45 12.48 -10.36
CA ASN A 170 10.33 12.91 -9.25
C ASN A 170 9.57 13.00 -7.92
N GLU A 171 8.26 13.09 -7.99
CA GLU A 171 7.32 13.14 -6.87
C GLU A 171 6.36 11.96 -6.99
N LEU A 172 6.33 11.12 -5.96
CA LEU A 172 5.50 9.91 -5.88
C LEU A 172 4.20 10.21 -5.13
N GLY A 173 3.11 9.57 -5.54
CA GLY A 173 1.78 9.85 -4.98
C GLY A 173 1.13 11.14 -5.51
N ALA A 174 1.68 11.72 -6.59
CA ALA A 174 1.20 12.97 -7.20
C ALA A 174 -0.21 12.86 -7.81
N LEU A 175 -0.70 11.64 -8.08
CA LEU A 175 -2.04 11.39 -8.61
C LEU A 175 -3.10 11.12 -7.52
N GLU A 176 -2.95 11.78 -6.36
CA GLU A 176 -3.87 11.68 -5.23
C GLU A 176 -3.93 10.27 -4.60
N ALA A 177 -2.86 9.92 -3.87
CA ALA A 177 -2.74 8.66 -3.15
C ALA A 177 -3.70 8.57 -1.94
N TRP A 178 -4.88 8.00 -2.12
CA TRP A 178 -5.77 7.68 -1.00
C TRP A 178 -5.47 6.30 -0.39
N GLN A 179 -5.41 6.23 0.94
CA GLN A 179 -5.08 5.00 1.67
C GLN A 179 -5.81 4.93 3.01
N PHE A 180 -5.96 3.71 3.51
CA PHE A 180 -6.43 3.42 4.86
C PHE A 180 -5.27 3.31 5.85
N TYR A 181 -5.50 3.85 7.04
CA TYR A 181 -4.80 3.49 8.27
C TYR A 181 -5.78 2.74 9.20
N ILE A 182 -5.59 1.44 9.37
CA ILE A 182 -6.43 0.57 10.19
C ILE A 182 -5.60 0.00 11.34
N PRO A 183 -5.47 0.73 12.47
CA PRO A 183 -4.70 0.24 13.60
C PRO A 183 -5.39 -0.93 14.29
N GLY A 184 -4.61 -1.79 14.96
CA GLY A 184 -5.14 -2.88 15.77
C GLY A 184 -5.62 -4.11 14.99
N LEU A 185 -5.42 -4.17 13.67
CA LEU A 185 -5.65 -5.40 12.91
C LEU A 185 -4.72 -6.52 13.39
N GLN A 186 -5.27 -7.74 13.50
CA GLN A 186 -4.57 -8.95 13.93
C GLN A 186 -4.83 -10.08 12.93
N GLU A 187 -4.03 -11.14 12.98
CA GLU A 187 -4.17 -12.29 12.07
C GLU A 187 -5.55 -12.96 12.18
N GLU A 188 -6.15 -12.98 13.36
CA GLU A 188 -7.51 -13.49 13.56
C GLU A 188 -8.59 -12.66 12.85
N HIS A 189 -8.34 -11.37 12.60
CA HIS A 189 -9.28 -10.45 11.94
C HIS A 189 -9.26 -10.57 10.42
N ILE A 190 -8.27 -11.27 9.85
CA ILE A 190 -8.03 -11.29 8.41
C ILE A 190 -7.84 -12.70 7.87
N SER A 191 -8.15 -12.88 6.59
CA SER A 191 -7.70 -14.01 5.78
C SER A 191 -6.64 -13.51 4.82
N ARG A 192 -5.45 -14.13 4.82
CA ARG A 192 -4.38 -13.82 3.87
C ARG A 192 -4.52 -14.67 2.61
N GLN A 193 -4.14 -14.09 1.48
CA GLN A 193 -3.83 -14.89 0.30
C GLN A 193 -2.66 -15.83 0.61
N GLN A 194 -2.80 -17.12 0.29
CA GLN A 194 -1.77 -18.14 0.58
C GLN A 194 -0.51 -17.99 -0.30
N ARG A 195 -0.65 -17.36 -1.47
CA ARG A 195 0.44 -17.17 -2.44
C ARG A 195 0.89 -15.71 -2.43
N ILE A 196 2.19 -15.50 -2.31
CA ILE A 196 2.82 -14.22 -2.61
C ILE A 196 3.00 -14.14 -4.12
N ILE A 197 2.50 -13.07 -4.71
CA ILE A 197 2.62 -12.82 -6.15
C ILE A 197 3.61 -11.68 -6.34
N SER A 198 4.60 -11.85 -7.22
CA SER A 198 5.48 -10.74 -7.55
C SER A 198 4.70 -9.63 -8.25
N ALA A 199 4.86 -8.40 -7.80
CA ALA A 199 4.28 -7.22 -8.44
C ALA A 199 4.91 -6.91 -9.81
N HIS A 200 5.98 -7.61 -10.17
CA HIS A 200 6.63 -7.57 -11.48
C HIS A 200 6.10 -8.64 -12.45
N ASP A 201 5.39 -9.65 -11.94
CA ASP A 201 4.86 -10.74 -12.76
C ASP A 201 3.42 -10.44 -13.17
N MET A 202 3.30 -9.69 -14.28
CA MET A 202 2.01 -9.30 -14.84
C MET A 202 1.15 -10.49 -15.33
N VAL A 203 1.76 -11.66 -15.58
CA VAL A 203 1.02 -12.86 -15.97
C VAL A 203 0.39 -13.50 -14.73
N ALA A 204 1.17 -13.71 -13.67
CA ALA A 204 0.65 -14.24 -12.42
C ALA A 204 -0.40 -13.32 -11.78
N LEU A 205 -0.21 -12.00 -11.85
CA LEU A 205 -1.22 -11.03 -11.41
C LEU A 205 -2.51 -11.11 -12.25
N ARG A 206 -2.40 -11.31 -13.58
CA ARG A 206 -3.58 -11.48 -14.43
C ARG A 206 -4.36 -12.73 -14.06
N GLU A 207 -3.68 -13.86 -13.89
CA GLU A 207 -4.28 -15.11 -13.46
C GLU A 207 -4.96 -14.95 -12.10
N TYR A 208 -4.37 -14.18 -11.20
CA TYR A 208 -4.98 -13.91 -9.90
C TYR A 208 -6.23 -13.04 -9.95
N PHE A 209 -6.23 -11.98 -10.77
CA PHE A 209 -7.37 -11.06 -10.85
C PHE A 209 -8.54 -11.61 -11.69
N PHE A 210 -8.29 -12.51 -12.64
CA PHE A 210 -9.28 -12.93 -13.64
C PHE A 210 -9.40 -14.45 -13.87
N GLY A 211 -8.56 -15.27 -13.24
CA GLY A 211 -8.60 -16.74 -13.32
C GLY A 211 -9.44 -17.34 -12.21
#